data_AF-A0A9W9SGY5-F1
#
_entry.id   AF-A0A9W9SGY5-F1
#
_cell.length_a   1.000
_cell.length_b   1.000
_cell.length_c   1.000
_cell.angle_alpha   90.00
_cell.angle_beta   90.00
_cell.angle_gamma   90.00
#
_symmetry.space_group_name_H-M   'P 1'
#
loop_
_entity.id
_entity.type
_entity.pdbx_description
1 polymer ?
#
loop_
_entity_poly.entity_id
_entity_poly.type
_entity_poly.pdbx_seq_one_letter_code
_entity_poly.pdbx_strand_id
1 'polypeptide(L)'
;MPQWWERRLQKYEAYQAEFDREIGTLPLDLDSAVAIRLRDLKNVREDLKNNGDKRNLLSTVNALIEAYMSKGLNWNDGLVTYWSKRKKVCDGPKEFTWKDFDLYSEMHQGHQSFWVG
;
A
#
# COMPACT_ATOMS: atom_id res chain seq x y z
N MET A 1 30.85 -6.58 -17.62
CA MET A 1 29.88 -6.26 -16.56
C MET A 1 29.81 -7.41 -15.57
N PRO A 2 29.57 -7.17 -14.27
CA PRO A 2 29.46 -8.26 -13.31
C PRO A 2 28.20 -9.11 -13.53
N GLN A 3 28.30 -10.43 -13.49
CA GLN A 3 27.14 -11.35 -13.68
C GLN A 3 25.99 -11.16 -12.67
N TRP A 4 26.25 -10.56 -11.51
CA TRP A 4 25.20 -10.24 -10.53
C TRP A 4 24.27 -9.12 -11.02
N TRP A 5 24.75 -8.23 -11.89
CA TRP A 5 23.97 -7.15 -12.48
C TRP A 5 22.93 -7.70 -13.46
N GLU A 6 23.33 -8.62 -14.35
CA GLU A 6 22.46 -9.26 -15.33
C GLU A 6 21.32 -10.05 -14.67
N ARG A 7 21.63 -10.81 -13.60
CA ARG A 7 20.59 -11.51 -12.82
C ARG A 7 19.63 -10.55 -12.13
N ARG A 8 20.12 -9.40 -11.68
CA ARG A 8 19.29 -8.39 -11.01
C ARG A 8 18.40 -7.68 -12.04
N LEU A 9 18.94 -7.36 -13.21
CA LEU A 9 18.22 -6.78 -14.34
C LEU A 9 17.10 -7.70 -14.83
N GLN A 10 17.39 -8.99 -15.06
CA GLN A 10 16.36 -9.97 -15.45
C GLN A 10 15.22 -10.08 -14.43
N LYS A 11 15.54 -10.01 -13.13
CA LYS A 11 14.50 -9.98 -12.09
C LYS A 11 13.66 -8.71 -12.18
N TYR A 12 14.26 -7.55 -12.41
CA TYR A 12 13.52 -6.30 -12.57
C TYR A 12 12.65 -6.31 -13.83
N GLU A 13 13.15 -6.81 -14.96
CA GLU A 13 12.41 -6.88 -16.22
C GLU A 13 11.22 -7.85 -16.12
N ALA A 14 11.42 -9.03 -15.52
CA ALA A 14 10.33 -9.98 -15.27
C ALA A 14 9.26 -9.37 -14.34
N TYR A 15 9.70 -8.64 -13.32
CA TYR A 15 8.82 -7.94 -12.39
C TYR A 15 8.03 -6.82 -13.07
N GLN A 16 8.67 -6.08 -13.97
CA GLN A 16 8.04 -5.02 -14.74
C GLN A 16 7.02 -5.55 -15.75
N ALA A 17 7.33 -6.67 -16.41
CA ALA A 17 6.39 -7.32 -17.33
C ALA A 17 5.15 -7.88 -16.61
N GLU A 18 5.32 -8.42 -15.40
CA GLU A 18 4.19 -8.85 -14.56
C GLU A 18 3.33 -7.66 -14.12
N PHE A 19 3.97 -6.54 -13.75
CA PHE A 19 3.30 -5.29 -13.41
C PHE A 19 2.49 -4.70 -14.56
N ASP A 20 3.06 -4.63 -15.76
CA ASP A 20 2.36 -4.13 -16.96
C ASP A 20 1.14 -5.03 -17.28
N ARG A 21 1.25 -6.33 -17.01
CA ARG A 21 0.14 -7.29 -17.14
C ARG A 21 -0.97 -7.03 -16.11
N GLU A 22 -0.62 -6.85 -14.85
CA GLU A 22 -1.60 -6.58 -13.80
C GLU A 22 -2.29 -5.23 -13.99
N ILE A 23 -1.54 -4.17 -14.33
CA ILE A 23 -2.13 -2.86 -14.65
C ILE A 23 -3.02 -2.94 -15.88
N GLY A 24 -2.63 -3.71 -16.91
CA GLY A 24 -3.46 -3.93 -18.09
C GLY A 24 -4.83 -4.56 -17.79
N THR A 25 -5.02 -5.17 -16.62
CA THR A 25 -6.33 -5.69 -16.16
C THR A 25 -7.12 -4.68 -15.32
N LEU A 26 -6.51 -3.58 -14.90
CA LEU A 26 -7.20 -2.51 -14.18
C LEU A 26 -8.01 -1.64 -15.15
N PRO A 27 -9.09 -0.99 -14.68
CA PRO A 27 -9.87 -0.07 -15.49
C PRO A 27 -8.98 1.00 -16.14
N LEU A 28 -9.21 1.30 -17.42
CA LEU A 28 -8.48 2.32 -18.22
C LEU A 28 -8.51 3.73 -17.60
N ASP A 29 -9.39 3.98 -16.64
CA ASP A 29 -9.58 5.27 -15.96
C ASP A 29 -8.91 5.33 -14.58
N LEU A 30 -8.07 4.35 -14.24
CA LEU A 30 -7.33 4.35 -13.00
C LEU A 30 -6.02 5.16 -13.14
N ASP A 31 -5.82 6.09 -12.21
CA ASP A 31 -4.58 6.87 -12.12
C ASP A 31 -3.36 5.95 -11.96
N SER A 32 -2.26 6.24 -12.67
CA SER A 32 -1.05 5.40 -12.68
C SER A 32 -0.39 5.31 -11.31
N ALA A 33 -0.48 6.36 -10.48
CA ALA A 33 0.01 6.34 -9.10
C ALA A 33 -0.86 5.44 -8.22
N VAL A 34 -2.18 5.43 -8.42
CA VAL A 34 -3.08 4.49 -7.75
C VAL A 34 -2.77 3.06 -8.16
N ALA A 35 -2.46 2.80 -9.42
CA ALA A 35 -2.09 1.47 -9.91
C ALA A 35 -0.77 0.96 -9.27
N ILE A 36 0.24 1.81 -9.16
CA ILE A 36 1.49 1.50 -8.44
C ILE A 36 1.20 1.20 -6.97
N ARG A 37 0.39 2.03 -6.32
CA ARG A 37 0.04 1.87 -4.90
C ARG A 37 -0.70 0.55 -4.65
N LEU A 38 -1.63 0.19 -5.52
CA LEU A 38 -2.34 -1.09 -5.47
C LEU A 38 -1.40 -2.28 -5.60
N ARG A 39 -0.40 -2.23 -6.51
CA ARG A 39 0.63 -3.27 -6.60
C ARG A 39 1.37 -3.40 -5.28
N ASP A 40 1.88 -2.30 -4.74
CA ASP A 40 2.68 -2.33 -3.51
C ASP A 40 1.87 -2.89 -2.33
N LEU A 41 0.59 -2.53 -2.22
CA LEU A 41 -0.31 -3.09 -1.21
C LEU A 41 -0.60 -4.58 -1.43
N LYS A 42 -0.75 -5.06 -2.67
CA LYS A 42 -0.89 -6.48 -2.97
C LYS A 42 0.38 -7.27 -2.59
N ASN A 43 1.56 -6.72 -2.84
CA ASN A 43 2.82 -7.35 -2.44
C ASN A 43 2.91 -7.46 -0.92
N VAL A 44 2.59 -6.39 -0.19
CA VAL A 44 2.53 -6.41 1.28
C VAL A 44 1.51 -7.44 1.76
N ARG A 45 0.34 -7.55 1.11
CA ARG A 45 -0.67 -8.55 1.43
C ARG A 45 -0.14 -9.98 1.28
N GLU A 46 0.55 -10.29 0.18
CA GLU A 46 1.13 -11.61 -0.04
C GLU A 46 2.29 -11.90 0.93
N ASP A 47 3.13 -10.91 1.23
CA ASP A 47 4.17 -11.02 2.25
C ASP A 47 3.58 -11.36 3.63
N LEU A 48 2.54 -10.65 4.05
CA LEU A 48 1.85 -10.90 5.32
C LEU A 48 1.19 -12.29 5.39
N LYS A 49 0.67 -12.80 4.26
CA LYS A 49 0.13 -14.17 4.20
C LYS A 49 1.23 -15.22 4.32
N ASN A 50 2.37 -15.01 3.65
CA ASN A 50 3.44 -15.99 3.56
C ASN A 50 4.34 -16.00 4.80
N ASN A 51 4.61 -14.83 5.37
CA ASN A 51 5.57 -14.64 6.46
C ASN A 51 4.90 -14.42 7.84
N GLY A 52 3.57 -14.35 7.85
CA GLY A 52 2.74 -14.26 9.05
C GLY A 52 2.40 -12.82 9.45
N ASP A 53 1.16 -12.64 9.93
CA ASP A 53 0.59 -11.34 10.23
C ASP A 53 0.60 -11.01 11.74
N LYS A 54 1.81 -10.91 12.32
CA LYS A 54 1.98 -10.70 13.78
C LYS A 54 1.31 -9.43 14.32
N ARG A 55 1.12 -8.44 13.44
CA ARG A 55 0.54 -7.13 13.78
C ARG A 55 -0.90 -6.98 13.29
N ASN A 56 -1.55 -8.02 12.79
CA ASN A 56 -2.92 -7.95 12.26
C ASN A 56 -3.12 -6.91 11.14
N LEU A 57 -2.07 -6.64 10.36
CA LEU A 57 -2.03 -5.65 9.27
C LEU A 57 -2.75 -6.14 8.02
N LEU A 58 -2.85 -7.46 7.79
CA LEU A 58 -3.43 -8.03 6.57
C LEU A 58 -4.83 -7.48 6.32
N SER A 59 -5.59 -7.36 7.40
CA SER A 59 -6.94 -6.85 7.35
C SER A 59 -7.03 -5.36 6.98
N THR A 60 -6.10 -4.53 7.49
CA THR A 60 -6.01 -3.11 7.14
C THR A 60 -5.54 -2.92 5.71
N VAL A 61 -4.58 -3.75 5.25
CA VAL A 61 -4.10 -3.74 3.86
C VAL A 61 -5.22 -4.10 2.88
N ASN A 62 -6.06 -5.10 3.19
CA ASN A 62 -7.23 -5.41 2.36
C ASN A 62 -8.21 -4.23 2.26
N ALA A 63 -8.47 -3.55 3.38
CA ALA A 63 -9.35 -2.38 3.40
C ALA A 63 -8.79 -1.21 2.55
N LEU A 64 -7.47 -1.00 2.57
CA LEU A 64 -6.80 -0.02 1.71
C LEU A 64 -6.94 -0.37 0.22
N ILE A 65 -6.73 -1.64 -0.14
CA ILE A 65 -6.91 -2.11 -1.52
C ILE A 65 -8.34 -1.86 -1.99
N GLU A 66 -9.34 -2.22 -1.17
CA GLU A 66 -10.75 -1.96 -1.47
C GLU A 66 -11.06 -0.47 -1.62
N ALA A 67 -10.47 0.39 -0.79
CA ALA A 67 -10.66 1.83 -0.84
C ALA A 67 -10.11 2.44 -2.15
N TYR A 68 -8.94 2.02 -2.61
CA TYR A 68 -8.40 2.45 -3.89
C TYR A 68 -9.19 1.87 -5.08
N MET A 69 -9.55 0.59 -5.04
CA MET A 69 -10.33 -0.06 -6.12
C MET A 69 -11.72 0.54 -6.28
N SER A 70 -12.36 0.95 -5.18
CA SER A 70 -13.68 1.60 -5.19
C SER A 70 -13.62 3.10 -5.50
N LYS A 71 -12.43 3.67 -5.73
CA LYS A 71 -12.18 5.12 -5.88
C LYS A 71 -12.61 5.94 -4.65
N GLY A 72 -12.84 5.31 -3.51
CA GLY A 72 -13.08 5.97 -2.22
C GLY A 72 -11.81 6.56 -1.59
N LEU A 73 -10.64 6.17 -2.11
CA LEU A 73 -9.35 6.75 -1.82
C LEU A 73 -8.63 7.07 -3.13
N ASN A 74 -8.08 8.28 -3.23
CA ASN A 74 -7.23 8.68 -4.33
C ASN A 74 -5.80 8.91 -3.84
N TRP A 75 -4.83 8.73 -4.73
CA TRP A 75 -3.45 9.10 -4.45
C TRP A 75 -3.29 10.62 -4.59
N ASN A 76 -2.82 11.28 -3.54
CA ASN A 76 -2.50 12.70 -3.57
C ASN A 76 -1.06 12.84 -3.08
N ASP A 77 -0.19 13.36 -3.95
CA ASP A 77 1.22 13.51 -3.62
C ASP A 77 1.39 14.40 -2.38
N GLY A 78 2.27 13.98 -1.46
CA GLY A 78 2.52 14.66 -0.18
C GLY A 78 1.45 14.49 0.91
N LEU A 79 0.31 13.84 0.63
CA LEU A 79 -0.75 13.60 1.62
C LEU A 79 -0.81 12.14 2.03
N VAL A 80 -1.07 11.91 3.32
CA VAL A 80 -1.23 10.59 3.92
C VAL A 80 -2.62 10.41 4.52
N THR A 81 -3.03 9.16 4.63
CA THR A 81 -4.20 8.75 5.41
C THR A 81 -3.77 7.79 6.51
N TYR A 82 -4.43 7.89 7.66
CA TYR A 82 -4.18 6.99 8.79
C TYR A 82 -5.27 5.93 8.85
N TRP A 83 -4.86 4.69 9.06
CA TRP A 83 -5.76 3.54 9.11
C TRP A 83 -5.48 2.69 10.32
N SER A 84 -6.54 2.19 10.96
CA SER A 84 -6.44 1.18 12.02
C SER A 84 -7.64 0.24 11.97
N LYS A 85 -7.40 -1.05 12.23
CA LYS A 85 -8.44 -2.09 12.32
C LYS A 85 -9.44 -2.03 11.14
N ARG A 86 -8.91 -1.95 9.91
CA ARG A 86 -9.68 -1.86 8.65
C ARG A 86 -10.42 -0.54 8.38
N LYS A 87 -10.22 0.51 9.18
CA LYS A 87 -10.93 1.79 9.03
C LYS A 87 -9.94 2.94 8.87
N LYS A 88 -10.29 3.92 8.04
CA LYS A 88 -9.64 5.23 8.03
C LYS A 88 -9.97 5.94 9.34
N VAL A 89 -8.96 6.44 10.04
CA VAL A 89 -9.09 7.10 11.35
C VAL A 89 -8.82 8.60 11.32
N CYS A 90 -8.49 9.15 10.14
CA CYS A 90 -8.41 10.58 9.91
C CYS A 90 -9.59 11.08 9.06
N ASP A 91 -9.90 12.38 9.18
CA ASP A 91 -11.01 13.01 8.47
C ASP A 91 -10.81 13.04 6.94
N GLY A 92 -9.54 13.05 6.50
CA GLY A 92 -9.16 13.04 5.08
C GLY A 92 -7.65 12.90 4.88
N PRO A 93 -7.19 12.85 3.62
CA PRO A 93 -5.77 12.97 3.30
C PRO A 93 -5.20 14.28 3.85
N LYS A 94 -4.06 14.22 4.55
CA LYS A 94 -3.41 15.38 5.18
C LYS A 94 -1.90 15.25 5.12
N GLU A 95 -1.18 16.36 5.26
CA GLU A 95 0.28 16.32 5.37
C GLU A 95 0.71 15.43 6.54
N PHE A 96 1.78 14.66 6.34
CA PHE A 96 2.33 13.85 7.42
C PHE A 96 2.98 14.76 8.47
N THR A 97 2.56 14.61 9.72
CA THR A 97 3.27 15.17 10.88
C THR A 97 3.52 14.08 11.92
N TRP A 98 4.65 14.16 12.61
CA TRP A 98 4.94 13.25 13.75
C TRP A 98 3.88 13.37 14.84
N LYS A 99 3.37 14.59 15.07
CA LYS A 99 2.30 14.85 16.03
C LYS A 99 1.02 14.08 15.68
N ASP A 100 0.61 14.07 14.41
CA ASP A 100 -0.56 13.30 13.96
C ASP A 100 -0.31 11.80 14.03
N PHE A 101 0.89 11.35 13.66
CA PHE A 101 1.28 9.96 13.78
C PHE A 101 1.16 9.47 15.22
N ASP A 102 1.74 10.19 16.18
CA ASP A 102 1.69 9.85 17.60
C ASP A 102 0.25 9.86 18.11
N LEU A 103 -0.52 10.90 17.78
CA LEU A 103 -1.93 11.02 18.15
C LEU A 103 -2.76 9.82 17.68
N TYR A 104 -2.74 9.50 16.39
CA TYR A 104 -3.54 8.40 15.85
C TYR A 104 -3.03 7.03 16.28
N SER A 105 -1.71 6.89 16.45
CA SER A 105 -1.09 5.67 16.97
C SER A 105 -1.54 5.41 18.41
N GLU A 106 -1.48 6.40 19.30
CA GLU A 106 -1.92 6.26 20.70
C GLU A 106 -3.42 5.96 20.79
N MET A 107 -4.25 6.70 20.04
CA MET A 107 -5.71 6.52 20.05
C MET A 107 -6.16 5.14 19.56
N HIS A 108 -5.41 4.51 18.66
CA HIS A 108 -5.83 3.30 17.96
C HIS A 108 -4.93 2.09 18.15
N GLN A 109 -4.14 2.06 19.24
CA GLN A 109 -3.21 0.97 19.54
C GLN A 109 -2.23 0.72 18.38
N GLY A 110 -1.44 1.72 18.02
CA GLY A 110 -0.62 1.77 16.80
C GLY A 110 0.40 0.63 16.60
N HIS A 111 0.60 -0.21 17.61
CA HIS A 111 1.37 -1.45 17.50
C HIS A 111 0.59 -2.60 16.82
N GLN A 112 -0.73 -2.46 16.61
CA GLN A 112 -1.60 -3.43 15.95
C GLN A 112 -2.48 -2.78 14.87
N SER A 113 -2.51 -3.40 13.69
CA SER A 113 -3.36 -3.06 12.55
C SER A 113 -3.27 -1.60 12.05
N PHE A 114 -2.25 -0.86 12.46
CA PHE A 114 -2.08 0.56 12.12
C PHE A 114 -1.23 0.75 10.87
N TRP A 115 -1.65 1.67 10.01
CA TRP A 115 -1.01 1.92 8.72
C TRP A 115 -1.06 3.41 8.38
N VAL A 116 0.05 3.91 7.80
CA VAL A 116 0.12 5.23 7.17
C VAL A 116 0.14 5.01 5.66
N GLY A 117 -0.95 5.43 5.02
CA GLY A 117 -1.37 5.08 3.68
C GLY A 117 -1.22 6.21 2.70
#